data_AF-Q03Q58-F1
#
_entry.id   AF-Q03Q58-F1
#
_cell.length_a   1.000
_cell.length_b   1.000
_cell.length_c   1.000
_cell.angle_alpha   90.00
_cell.angle_beta   90.00
_cell.angle_gamma   90.00
#
_symmetry.space_group_name_H-M   'P 1'
#
loop_
_entity.id
_entity.type
_entity.pdbx_description
1 polymer ?
#
loop_
_entity_poly.entity_id
_entity_poly.type
_entity_poly.pdbx_seq_one_letter_code
_entity_poly.pdbx_strand_id
1 'polypeptide(L)'
;MAKELRREIGTFTALATVMGTVIGGGVFFKTASVVAANHSANMTLAAWILGGILTICAGLTSAELAAAIPRTGGAMRYLEYAYGKPVGFLMGWAQILVYYPANIAALSIIFGTQWVALFHLSAAWQLPIAIMCGLSITGLNFLGAKVGGSVQSIALIFKLIPIAVIVIFGLLAPTHTVIHLWPITTGNHLNWGSAFSSSLLATMFAYDGWISIGNIAGEMKHPERDLPRAIIIGLALITVVYTLINLVFLKTLPIDLIAGNQNAAADASMKLFGQFGGKLVTIGILISVYGAINGYTLTGMRVPFAMAEEDSLPFSHHFRRLSPHTFVPYFAGSVQFVIAFIMMLMGSFDLLTDMLVFVMWVFNCLIFLAVFRLRKTEPKLARPYRVPGYPIIPLIALVGGLFIIVTTLLTETGLAITGLGLTLIGLPIYFWHQRHRQA
;
A
#
# COMPACT_ATOMS: atom_id res chain seq x y z
N MET A 1 19.90 14.16 25.04
CA MET A 1 19.80 12.68 24.90
C MET A 1 18.51 12.39 24.16
N ALA A 2 18.58 12.05 22.87
CA ALA A 2 17.39 11.64 22.12
C ALA A 2 16.86 10.36 22.77
N LYS A 3 15.57 10.30 23.10
CA LYS A 3 14.94 9.07 23.61
C LYS A 3 15.09 8.00 22.54
N GLU A 4 16.00 7.04 22.72
CA GLU A 4 16.04 5.85 21.88
C GLU A 4 14.74 5.07 22.10
N LEU A 5 14.07 4.72 21.00
CA LEU A 5 12.84 3.94 21.04
C LEU A 5 13.14 2.55 21.63
N ARG A 6 12.24 2.03 22.47
CA ARG A 6 12.44 0.73 23.13
C ARG A 6 12.35 -0.41 22.12
N ARG A 7 13.35 -1.29 22.10
CA ARG A 7 13.40 -2.47 21.21
C ARG A 7 12.52 -3.60 21.73
N GLU A 8 11.21 -3.50 21.52
CA GLU A 8 10.22 -4.46 22.05
C GLU A 8 9.59 -5.35 20.97
N ILE A 9 9.71 -5.00 19.69
CA ILE A 9 9.04 -5.68 18.58
C ILE A 9 9.79 -6.97 18.20
N GLY A 10 9.10 -8.12 18.31
CA GLY A 10 9.60 -9.43 17.88
C GLY A 10 9.10 -9.87 16.50
N THR A 11 9.57 -11.02 16.02
CA THR A 11 9.28 -11.55 14.66
C THR A 11 7.80 -11.73 14.37
N PHE A 12 7.00 -12.20 15.34
CA PHE A 12 5.55 -12.37 15.15
C PHE A 12 4.84 -11.03 14.98
N THR A 13 5.17 -10.06 15.83
CA THR A 13 4.63 -8.69 15.74
C THR A 13 5.04 -8.03 14.42
N ALA A 14 6.28 -8.25 13.97
CA ALA A 14 6.76 -7.81 12.66
C ALA A 14 5.96 -8.45 11.52
N LEU A 15 5.76 -9.77 11.52
CA LEU A 15 4.93 -10.48 10.53
C LEU A 15 3.49 -9.96 10.51
N ALA A 16 2.86 -9.84 11.68
CA ALA A 16 1.52 -9.29 11.83
C ALA A 16 1.42 -7.85 11.33
N THR A 17 2.50 -7.07 11.47
CA THR A 17 2.59 -5.72 10.92
C THR A 17 2.62 -5.74 9.40
N VAL A 18 3.48 -6.56 8.76
CA VAL A 18 3.50 -6.70 7.28
C VAL A 18 2.14 -7.12 6.76
N MET A 19 1.57 -8.17 7.35
CA MET A 19 0.28 -8.68 6.92
C MET A 19 -0.84 -7.65 7.16
N GLY A 20 -0.81 -6.94 8.28
CA GLY A 20 -1.83 -5.94 8.61
C GLY A 20 -1.78 -4.66 7.78
N THR A 21 -0.59 -4.27 7.29
CA THR A 21 -0.43 -3.12 6.39
C THR A 21 -0.79 -3.46 4.96
N VAL A 22 -0.37 -4.63 4.46
CA VAL A 22 -0.65 -5.06 3.09
C VAL A 22 -2.10 -5.54 2.94
N ILE A 23 -2.60 -6.34 3.88
CA ILE A 23 -3.99 -6.79 3.88
C ILE A 23 -4.90 -5.61 4.26
N GLY A 24 -5.45 -4.97 3.24
CA GLY A 24 -6.39 -3.85 3.37
C GLY A 24 -7.53 -3.94 2.35
N GLY A 25 -7.91 -2.80 1.79
CA GLY A 25 -8.97 -2.74 0.78
C GLY A 25 -8.60 -3.40 -0.56
N GLY A 26 -7.31 -3.47 -0.90
CA GLY A 26 -6.87 -3.90 -2.23
C GLY A 26 -7.40 -5.27 -2.67
N VAL A 27 -7.39 -6.27 -1.79
CA VAL A 27 -7.88 -7.62 -2.08
C VAL A 27 -9.39 -7.69 -2.36
N PHE A 28 -10.17 -6.79 -1.76
CA PHE A 28 -11.62 -6.77 -1.93
C PHE A 28 -12.05 -6.00 -3.17
N PHE A 29 -11.27 -4.97 -3.57
CA PHE A 29 -11.72 -4.00 -4.56
C PHE A 29 -10.93 -4.01 -5.87
N LYS A 30 -9.61 -4.25 -5.86
CA LYS A 30 -8.81 -4.23 -7.10
C LYS A 30 -9.09 -5.42 -8.01
N THR A 31 -9.74 -6.49 -7.51
CA THR A 31 -10.23 -7.56 -8.38
C THR A 31 -11.13 -7.02 -9.49
N ALA A 32 -11.95 -6.01 -9.21
CA ALA A 32 -12.80 -5.36 -10.19
C ALA A 32 -12.00 -4.80 -11.37
N SER A 33 -10.93 -4.05 -11.06
CA SER A 33 -10.05 -3.41 -12.03
C SER A 33 -9.19 -4.44 -12.78
N VAL A 34 -8.70 -5.47 -12.08
CA VAL A 34 -7.96 -6.59 -12.69
C VAL A 34 -8.84 -7.31 -13.71
N VAL A 35 -10.05 -7.70 -13.32
CA VAL A 35 -10.97 -8.42 -14.22
C VAL A 35 -11.44 -7.52 -15.36
N ALA A 36 -11.68 -6.22 -15.13
CA ALA A 36 -11.99 -5.27 -16.20
C ALA A 36 -10.86 -5.16 -17.24
N ALA A 37 -9.60 -5.26 -16.80
CA ALA A 37 -8.47 -5.16 -17.71
C ALA A 37 -8.29 -6.39 -18.61
N ASN A 38 -8.75 -7.57 -18.20
CA ASN A 38 -8.48 -8.81 -18.92
C ASN A 38 -9.70 -9.66 -19.32
N HIS A 39 -10.86 -9.48 -18.67
CA HIS A 39 -12.07 -10.27 -18.86
C HIS A 39 -11.83 -11.80 -18.91
N SER A 40 -10.87 -12.30 -18.12
CA SER A 40 -10.46 -13.70 -18.09
C SER A 40 -10.08 -14.19 -16.68
N ALA A 41 -10.68 -15.30 -16.27
CA ALA A 41 -10.46 -15.89 -14.95
C ALA A 41 -9.00 -16.34 -14.75
N ASN A 42 -8.39 -16.94 -15.77
CA ASN A 42 -7.04 -17.48 -15.66
C ASN A 42 -5.97 -16.39 -15.72
N MET A 43 -6.15 -15.35 -16.54
CA MET A 43 -5.26 -14.19 -16.53
C MET A 43 -5.38 -13.41 -15.22
N THR A 44 -6.59 -13.30 -14.66
CA THR A 44 -6.79 -12.69 -13.34
C THR A 44 -5.97 -13.43 -12.28
N LEU A 45 -6.09 -14.76 -12.17
CA LEU A 45 -5.30 -15.55 -11.21
C LEU A 45 -3.79 -15.45 -11.47
N ALA A 46 -3.37 -15.48 -12.74
CA ALA A 46 -1.97 -15.32 -13.11
C ALA A 46 -1.41 -13.95 -12.70
N ALA A 47 -2.18 -12.87 -12.87
CA ALA A 47 -1.77 -11.53 -12.45
C ALA A 47 -1.56 -11.45 -10.93
N TRP A 48 -2.44 -12.03 -10.13
CA TRP A 48 -2.27 -12.08 -8.67
C TRP A 48 -1.04 -12.89 -8.25
N ILE A 49 -0.84 -14.08 -8.83
CA ILE A 49 0.32 -14.92 -8.51
C ILE A 49 1.62 -14.23 -8.92
N LEU A 50 1.70 -13.69 -10.14
CA LEU A 50 2.90 -13.02 -10.64
C LEU A 50 3.17 -11.70 -9.91
N GLY A 51 2.11 -10.98 -9.53
CA GLY A 51 2.23 -9.80 -8.68
C GLY A 51 2.79 -10.12 -7.30
N GLY A 52 2.34 -11.22 -6.70
CA GLY A 52 2.91 -11.76 -5.46
C GLY A 52 4.39 -12.15 -5.61
N ILE A 53 4.74 -12.87 -6.66
CA ILE A 53 6.15 -13.26 -6.93
C ILE A 53 7.03 -12.02 -7.12
N LEU A 54 6.56 -11.04 -7.88
CA LEU A 54 7.29 -9.79 -8.12
C LEU A 54 7.52 -9.02 -6.81
N THR A 55 6.49 -8.92 -5.96
CA THR A 55 6.61 -8.24 -4.66
C THR A 55 7.48 -9.01 -3.67
N ILE A 56 7.48 -10.35 -3.69
CA ILE A 56 8.44 -11.16 -2.92
C ILE A 56 9.87 -10.86 -3.38
N CYS A 57 10.14 -10.78 -4.69
CA CYS A 57 11.47 -10.42 -5.21
C CYS A 57 11.88 -9.01 -4.78
N ALA A 58 10.95 -8.06 -4.84
CA ALA A 58 11.16 -6.69 -4.35
C ALA A 58 11.46 -6.66 -2.85
N GLY A 59 10.68 -7.37 -2.04
CA GLY A 59 10.86 -7.49 -0.60
C GLY A 59 12.20 -8.13 -0.23
N LEU A 60 12.57 -9.23 -0.90
CA LEU A 60 13.86 -9.90 -0.75
C LEU A 60 15.03 -8.96 -1.04
N THR A 61 14.89 -8.09 -2.04
CA THR A 61 15.92 -7.13 -2.46
C THR A 61 16.04 -5.98 -1.47
N SER A 62 14.93 -5.33 -1.12
CA SER A 62 14.89 -4.21 -0.18
C SER A 62 15.31 -4.61 1.24
N ALA A 63 15.07 -5.86 1.64
CA ALA A 63 15.48 -6.37 2.94
C ALA A 63 17.00 -6.34 3.17
N GLU A 64 17.84 -6.37 2.11
CA GLU A 64 19.29 -6.21 2.25
C GLU A 64 19.66 -4.82 2.73
N LEU A 65 19.07 -3.77 2.16
CA LEU A 65 19.29 -2.40 2.62
C LEU A 65 18.69 -2.17 4.00
N ALA A 66 17.52 -2.75 4.26
CA ALA A 66 16.86 -2.61 5.54
C ALA A 66 17.64 -3.25 6.69
N ALA A 67 18.30 -4.40 6.44
CA ALA A 67 19.17 -5.04 7.42
C ALA A 67 20.55 -4.37 7.53
N ALA A 68 21.11 -3.85 6.44
CA ALA A 68 22.40 -3.15 6.44
C ALA A 68 22.33 -1.74 7.04
N ILE A 69 21.17 -1.09 6.96
CA ILE A 69 20.93 0.30 7.40
C ILE A 69 19.69 0.32 8.32
N PRO A 70 19.76 -0.23 9.54
CA PRO A 70 18.60 -0.35 10.44
C PRO A 70 18.28 0.99 11.13
N ARG A 71 17.98 2.03 10.34
CA ARG A 71 17.61 3.37 10.83
C ARG A 71 16.12 3.62 10.68
N THR A 72 15.54 4.28 11.69
CA THR A 72 14.16 4.78 11.64
C THR A 72 13.99 5.76 10.48
N GLY A 73 12.90 5.60 9.73
CA GLY A 73 12.64 6.32 8.46
C GLY A 73 12.72 5.43 7.20
N GLY A 74 13.16 4.17 7.35
CA GLY A 74 13.02 3.14 6.32
C GLY A 74 13.58 3.54 4.96
N ALA A 75 12.73 3.43 3.93
CA ALA A 75 13.06 3.72 2.53
C ALA A 75 13.71 5.10 2.30
N MET A 76 13.30 6.14 3.05
CA MET A 76 13.91 7.47 2.98
C MET A 76 15.41 7.42 3.30
N ARG A 77 15.78 6.70 4.36
CA ARG A 77 17.17 6.58 4.82
C ARG A 77 18.01 5.69 3.93
N TYR A 78 17.41 4.66 3.34
CA TYR A 78 18.12 3.78 2.40
C TYR A 78 18.55 4.58 1.17
N LEU A 79 17.65 5.41 0.63
CA LEU A 79 17.94 6.27 -0.51
C LEU A 79 18.87 7.42 -0.17
N GLU A 80 18.73 8.03 1.02
CA GLU A 80 19.66 9.04 1.51
C GLU A 80 21.09 8.49 1.61
N TYR A 81 21.25 7.29 2.17
CA TYR A 81 22.56 6.65 2.28
C TYR A 81 23.17 6.33 0.92
N ALA A 82 22.37 5.80 -0.01
CA ALA A 82 22.85 5.35 -1.30
C ALA A 82 23.09 6.48 -2.32
N TYR A 83 22.29 7.56 -2.29
CA TYR A 83 22.28 8.60 -3.31
C TYR A 83 22.45 10.03 -2.77
N GLY A 84 22.37 10.23 -1.45
CA GLY A 84 22.47 11.52 -0.80
C GLY A 84 21.11 12.12 -0.40
N LYS A 85 21.17 13.20 0.39
CA LYS A 85 20.00 13.87 1.00
C LYS A 85 18.88 14.26 0.03
N PRO A 86 19.13 14.78 -1.19
CA PRO A 86 18.04 15.17 -2.08
C PRO A 86 17.12 14.01 -2.48
N VAL A 87 17.67 12.81 -2.70
CA VAL A 87 16.89 11.63 -3.10
C VAL A 87 16.10 11.07 -1.92
N GLY A 88 16.71 11.06 -0.73
CA GLY A 88 15.98 10.75 0.51
C GLY A 88 14.84 11.74 0.76
N PHE A 89 15.09 13.04 0.62
CA PHE A 89 14.06 14.07 0.72
C PHE A 89 12.91 13.84 -0.25
N LEU A 90 13.21 13.55 -1.53
CA LEU A 90 12.19 13.28 -2.53
C LEU A 90 11.28 12.10 -2.18
N MET A 91 11.83 11.04 -1.58
CA MET A 91 11.05 9.92 -1.08
C MET A 91 10.06 10.36 0.02
N GLY A 92 10.54 11.11 1.01
CA GLY A 92 9.68 11.64 2.07
C GLY A 92 8.65 12.66 1.55
N TRP A 93 9.04 13.48 0.58
CA TRP A 93 8.17 14.45 -0.09
C TRP A 93 7.05 13.77 -0.87
N ALA A 94 7.38 12.75 -1.67
CA ALA A 94 6.39 11.93 -2.37
C ALA A 94 5.47 11.20 -1.39
N GLN A 95 5.98 10.79 -0.23
CA GLN A 95 5.16 10.21 0.82
C GLN A 95 4.12 11.20 1.35
N ILE A 96 4.54 12.45 1.62
CA ILE A 96 3.69 13.52 2.17
C ILE A 96 2.63 13.98 1.17
N LEU A 97 2.99 14.18 -0.10
CA LEU A 97 2.07 14.75 -1.08
C LEU A 97 1.24 13.72 -1.84
N VAL A 98 1.80 12.53 -2.08
CA VAL A 98 1.19 11.52 -2.95
C VAL A 98 0.74 10.32 -2.14
N TYR A 99 1.69 9.57 -1.56
CA TYR A 99 1.42 8.22 -1.05
C TYR A 99 0.39 8.16 0.08
N TYR A 100 0.60 8.88 1.18
CA TYR A 100 -0.30 8.82 2.33
C TYR A 100 -1.66 9.48 2.04
N PRO A 101 -1.71 10.71 1.47
CA PRO A 101 -2.99 11.33 1.13
C PRO A 101 -3.79 10.52 0.10
N ALA A 102 -3.15 9.95 -0.93
CA ALA A 102 -3.86 9.15 -1.93
C ALA A 102 -4.41 7.86 -1.33
N ASN A 103 -3.69 7.19 -0.43
CA ASN A 103 -4.20 6.02 0.29
C ASN A 103 -5.42 6.36 1.14
N ILE A 104 -5.37 7.46 1.91
CA ILE A 104 -6.49 7.92 2.73
C ILE A 104 -7.69 8.26 1.83
N ALA A 105 -7.46 9.02 0.75
CA ALA A 105 -8.50 9.41 -0.19
C ALA A 105 -9.15 8.22 -0.90
N ALA A 106 -8.35 7.33 -1.49
CA ALA A 106 -8.83 6.15 -2.20
C ALA A 106 -9.64 5.24 -1.27
N LEU A 107 -9.11 4.93 -0.10
CA LEU A 107 -9.80 4.06 0.85
C LEU A 107 -11.06 4.73 1.45
N SER A 108 -11.07 6.04 1.63
CA SER A 108 -12.30 6.75 2.00
C SER A 108 -13.36 6.71 0.90
N ILE A 109 -12.98 6.86 -0.38
CA ILE A 109 -13.91 6.73 -1.52
C ILE A 109 -14.50 5.33 -1.58
N ILE A 110 -13.67 4.29 -1.44
CA ILE A 110 -14.15 2.91 -1.51
C ILE A 110 -15.04 2.57 -0.31
N PHE A 111 -14.73 3.12 0.88
CA PHE A 111 -15.62 3.04 2.04
C PHE A 111 -16.98 3.65 1.74
N GLY A 112 -17.03 4.87 1.17
CA GLY A 112 -18.28 5.52 0.77
C GLY A 112 -19.06 4.70 -0.25
N THR A 113 -18.37 4.10 -1.22
CA THR A 113 -18.96 3.24 -2.26
C THR A 113 -19.65 2.02 -1.63
N GLN A 114 -18.94 1.32 -0.75
CA GLN A 114 -19.49 0.16 -0.04
C GLN A 114 -20.61 0.52 0.92
N TRP A 115 -20.51 1.68 1.58
CA TRP A 115 -21.55 2.15 2.49
C TRP A 115 -22.85 2.44 1.77
N VAL A 116 -22.77 3.16 0.63
CA VAL A 116 -23.92 3.45 -0.22
C VAL A 116 -24.55 2.17 -0.72
N ALA A 117 -23.75 1.19 -1.18
CA ALA A 117 -24.23 -0.11 -1.63
C ALA A 117 -24.92 -0.91 -0.50
N LEU A 118 -24.31 -0.98 0.69
CA LEU A 118 -24.83 -1.74 1.83
C LEU A 118 -26.20 -1.24 2.29
N PHE A 119 -26.37 0.09 2.35
CA PHE A 119 -27.59 0.74 2.82
C PHE A 119 -28.54 1.17 1.70
N HIS A 120 -28.23 0.83 0.44
CA HIS A 120 -29.04 1.17 -0.74
C HIS A 120 -29.32 2.68 -0.85
N LEU A 121 -28.30 3.51 -0.55
CA LEU A 121 -28.39 4.96 -0.64
C LEU A 121 -28.18 5.44 -2.08
N SER A 122 -28.51 6.70 -2.34
CA SER A 122 -28.16 7.35 -3.60
C SER A 122 -26.64 7.52 -3.74
N ALA A 123 -26.12 7.38 -4.96
CA ALA A 123 -24.71 7.61 -5.28
C ALA A 123 -24.22 9.02 -4.90
N ALA A 124 -25.12 10.00 -4.80
CA ALA A 124 -24.80 11.36 -4.33
C ALA A 124 -24.20 11.38 -2.91
N TRP A 125 -24.44 10.35 -2.09
CA TRP A 125 -23.90 10.24 -0.74
C TRP A 125 -22.49 9.66 -0.68
N GLN A 126 -21.96 9.09 -1.78
CA GLN A 126 -20.65 8.43 -1.80
C GLN A 126 -19.52 9.36 -1.32
N LEU A 127 -19.41 10.55 -1.93
CA LEU A 127 -18.37 11.53 -1.60
C LEU A 127 -18.55 12.14 -0.20
N PRO A 128 -19.76 12.58 0.23
CA PRO A 128 -19.99 13.01 1.61
C PRO A 128 -19.60 11.95 2.64
N ILE A 129 -19.95 10.67 2.42
CA ILE A 129 -19.59 9.58 3.33
C ILE A 129 -18.08 9.35 3.34
N ALA A 130 -17.41 9.42 2.19
CA ALA A 130 -15.95 9.31 2.10
C ALA A 130 -15.26 10.41 2.93
N ILE A 131 -15.69 11.67 2.77
CA ILE A 131 -15.16 12.82 3.53
C ILE A 131 -15.42 12.65 5.03
N MET A 132 -16.64 12.27 5.43
CA MET A 132 -16.96 12.00 6.83
C MET A 132 -16.12 10.87 7.41
N CYS A 133 -15.88 9.80 6.64
CA CYS A 133 -15.02 8.70 7.05
C CYS A 133 -13.59 9.17 7.31
N GLY A 134 -12.96 9.83 6.32
CA GLY A 134 -11.59 10.34 6.46
C GLY A 134 -11.45 11.37 7.60
N LEU A 135 -12.44 12.27 7.74
CA LEU A 135 -12.46 13.27 8.81
C LEU A 135 -12.61 12.61 10.18
N SER A 136 -13.50 11.62 10.32
CA SER A 136 -13.71 10.89 11.57
C SER A 136 -12.42 10.19 12.04
N ILE A 137 -11.69 9.55 11.12
CA ILE A 137 -10.45 8.85 11.43
C ILE A 137 -9.34 9.84 11.78
N THR A 138 -9.26 10.96 11.06
CA THR A 138 -8.29 12.01 11.38
C THR A 138 -8.56 12.58 12.78
N GLY A 139 -9.82 12.87 13.11
CA GLY A 139 -10.25 13.28 14.44
C GLY A 139 -9.94 12.25 15.53
N LEU A 140 -10.18 10.96 15.28
CA LEU A 140 -9.82 9.88 16.21
C LEU A 140 -8.31 9.82 16.47
N ASN A 141 -7.50 9.98 15.42
CA ASN A 141 -6.04 9.97 15.55
C ASN A 141 -5.51 11.20 16.30
N PHE A 142 -6.23 12.32 16.24
CA PHE A 142 -5.94 13.49 17.06
C PHE A 142 -6.20 13.25 18.56
N LEU A 143 -7.07 12.32 18.95
CA LEU A 143 -7.26 11.97 20.36
C LEU A 143 -6.05 11.23 20.98
N GLY A 144 -5.05 10.86 20.18
CA GLY A 144 -3.80 10.31 20.64
C GLY A 144 -3.45 8.97 20.01
N ALA A 145 -2.17 8.64 20.00
CA ALA A 145 -1.65 7.40 19.42
C ALA A 145 -2.22 6.13 20.09
N LYS A 146 -2.60 6.20 21.38
CA LYS A 146 -3.26 5.09 22.08
C LYS A 146 -4.63 4.77 21.49
N VAL A 147 -5.44 5.80 21.20
CA VAL A 147 -6.77 5.62 20.60
C VAL A 147 -6.64 5.08 19.18
N GLY A 148 -5.79 5.71 18.35
CA GLY A 148 -5.52 5.23 16.98
C GLY A 148 -4.96 3.81 16.96
N GLY A 149 -4.09 3.45 17.91
CA GLY A 149 -3.55 2.10 18.06
C GLY A 149 -4.60 1.05 18.47
N SER A 150 -5.54 1.41 19.35
CA SER A 150 -6.66 0.53 19.72
C SER A 150 -7.58 0.26 18.52
N VAL A 151 -7.95 1.30 17.76
CA VAL A 151 -8.75 1.15 16.54
C VAL A 151 -8.04 0.25 15.53
N GLN A 152 -6.72 0.44 15.35
CA GLN A 152 -5.92 -0.41 14.47
C GLN A 152 -5.94 -1.88 14.90
N SER A 153 -5.80 -2.13 16.20
CA SER A 153 -5.74 -3.49 16.75
C SER A 153 -7.07 -4.21 16.61
N ILE A 154 -8.17 -3.53 16.91
CA ILE A 154 -9.54 -4.05 16.71
C ILE A 154 -9.76 -4.34 15.23
N ALA A 155 -9.44 -3.38 14.36
CA ALA A 155 -9.63 -3.57 12.93
C ALA A 155 -8.84 -4.77 12.39
N LEU A 156 -7.61 -5.01 12.85
CA LEU A 156 -6.81 -6.18 12.44
C LEU A 156 -7.52 -7.51 12.72
N ILE A 157 -8.16 -7.67 13.88
CA ILE A 157 -8.92 -8.89 14.21
C ILE A 157 -10.07 -9.07 13.21
N PHE A 158 -10.82 -8.00 12.97
CA PHE A 158 -11.95 -7.99 12.03
C PHE A 158 -11.54 -8.00 10.56
N LYS A 159 -10.27 -7.73 10.21
CA LYS A 159 -9.76 -7.84 8.84
C LYS A 159 -9.64 -9.29 8.38
N LEU A 160 -9.15 -10.16 9.27
CA LEU A 160 -8.82 -11.54 8.92
C LEU A 160 -10.07 -12.45 8.91
N ILE A 161 -11.08 -12.13 9.70
CA ILE A 161 -12.31 -12.94 9.80
C ILE A 161 -13.07 -13.01 8.45
N PRO A 162 -13.43 -11.90 7.79
CA PRO A 162 -14.12 -11.93 6.49
C PRO A 162 -13.33 -12.70 5.44
N ILE A 163 -12.01 -12.51 5.41
CA ILE A 163 -11.11 -13.22 4.49
C ILE A 163 -11.17 -14.73 4.73
N ALA A 164 -10.99 -15.17 5.97
CA ALA A 164 -11.01 -16.59 6.31
C ALA A 164 -12.37 -17.22 6.00
N VAL A 165 -13.47 -16.53 6.34
CA VAL A 165 -14.84 -16.98 6.08
C VAL A 165 -15.10 -17.10 4.58
N ILE A 166 -14.79 -16.06 3.79
CA ILE A 166 -14.95 -16.10 2.33
C ILE A 166 -14.13 -17.24 1.71
N VAL A 167 -12.86 -17.41 2.10
CA VAL A 167 -11.99 -18.44 1.54
C VAL A 167 -12.48 -19.84 1.90
N ILE A 168 -12.73 -20.13 3.18
CA ILE A 168 -13.10 -21.48 3.63
C ILE A 168 -14.43 -21.89 3.00
N PHE A 169 -15.48 -21.08 3.16
CA PHE A 169 -16.80 -21.45 2.66
C PHE A 169 -16.91 -21.32 1.14
N GLY A 170 -16.22 -20.37 0.51
CA GLY A 170 -16.20 -20.22 -0.95
C GLY A 170 -15.52 -21.38 -1.66
N LEU A 171 -14.45 -21.95 -1.07
CA LEU A 171 -13.81 -23.15 -1.61
C LEU A 171 -14.72 -24.38 -1.47
N LEU A 172 -15.42 -24.51 -0.35
CA LEU A 172 -16.35 -25.61 -0.08
C LEU A 172 -17.68 -25.49 -0.86
N ALA A 173 -18.05 -24.29 -1.31
CA ALA A 173 -19.29 -24.07 -2.06
C ALA A 173 -19.30 -24.85 -3.40
N PRO A 174 -20.46 -25.33 -3.86
CA PRO A 174 -20.58 -26.00 -5.16
C PRO A 174 -20.06 -25.13 -6.31
N THR A 175 -19.28 -25.74 -7.21
CA THR A 175 -18.76 -25.05 -8.40
C THR A 175 -19.79 -25.08 -9.52
N HIS A 176 -20.16 -23.91 -10.05
CA HIS A 176 -20.97 -23.82 -11.29
C HIS A 176 -20.13 -23.50 -12.53
N THR A 177 -18.86 -23.08 -12.35
CA THR A 177 -17.94 -22.67 -13.43
C THR A 177 -16.60 -23.39 -13.30
N VAL A 178 -16.21 -24.13 -14.33
CA VAL A 178 -14.87 -24.76 -14.37
C VAL A 178 -13.85 -23.71 -14.79
N ILE A 179 -12.89 -23.42 -13.91
CA ILE A 179 -11.80 -22.48 -14.19
C ILE A 179 -10.62 -23.26 -14.77
N HIS A 180 -10.35 -23.07 -16.06
CA HIS A 180 -9.18 -23.63 -16.72
C HIS A 180 -7.96 -22.74 -16.48
N LEU A 181 -6.96 -23.23 -15.74
CA LEU A 181 -5.72 -22.50 -15.47
C LEU A 181 -4.85 -22.30 -16.72
N TRP A 182 -5.04 -23.14 -17.75
CA TRP A 182 -4.27 -23.11 -18.98
C TRP A 182 -5.16 -23.40 -20.19
N PRO A 183 -4.91 -22.78 -21.37
CA PRO A 183 -3.96 -21.69 -21.63
C PRO A 183 -4.39 -20.35 -21.02
N ILE A 184 -3.43 -19.50 -20.63
CA ILE A 184 -3.73 -18.14 -20.12
C ILE A 184 -4.18 -17.25 -21.28
N THR A 185 -5.48 -16.95 -21.32
CA THR A 185 -6.12 -16.18 -22.40
C THR A 185 -6.70 -14.88 -21.86
N THR A 186 -6.99 -13.94 -22.76
CA THR A 186 -7.76 -12.73 -22.47
C THR A 186 -9.20 -12.88 -22.95
N GLY A 187 -10.07 -11.97 -22.51
CA GLY A 187 -11.38 -11.78 -23.12
C GLY A 187 -11.26 -11.44 -24.61
N ASN A 188 -12.34 -11.74 -25.35
CA ASN A 188 -12.39 -11.53 -26.79
C ASN A 188 -12.06 -10.06 -27.13
N HIS A 189 -11.20 -9.84 -28.14
CA HIS A 189 -10.74 -8.52 -28.63
C HIS A 189 -9.72 -7.75 -27.79
N LEU A 190 -9.24 -8.29 -26.66
CA LEU A 190 -8.16 -7.66 -25.89
C LEU A 190 -6.79 -8.15 -26.34
N ASN A 191 -5.83 -7.23 -26.48
CA ASN A 191 -4.44 -7.58 -26.68
C ASN A 191 -3.87 -8.18 -25.39
N TRP A 192 -3.23 -9.35 -25.50
CA TRP A 192 -2.69 -10.08 -24.36
C TRP A 192 -1.72 -9.24 -23.51
N GLY A 193 -0.80 -8.52 -24.17
CA GLY A 193 0.22 -7.73 -23.50
C GLY A 193 -0.36 -6.57 -22.68
N SER A 194 -1.29 -5.80 -23.27
CA SER A 194 -1.92 -4.68 -22.57
C SER A 194 -2.85 -5.13 -21.44
N ALA A 195 -3.62 -6.20 -21.67
CA ALA A 195 -4.49 -6.77 -20.65
C ALA A 195 -3.67 -7.28 -19.45
N PHE A 196 -2.57 -7.98 -19.73
CA PHE A 196 -1.66 -8.47 -18.70
C PHE A 196 -0.99 -7.33 -17.93
N SER A 197 -0.49 -6.30 -18.65
CA SER A 197 0.21 -5.18 -18.03
C SER A 197 -0.69 -4.37 -17.11
N SER A 198 -1.92 -4.06 -17.54
CA SER A 198 -2.90 -3.33 -16.73
C SER A 198 -3.41 -4.17 -15.56
N SER A 199 -3.59 -5.48 -15.75
CA SER A 199 -3.93 -6.40 -14.66
C SER A 199 -2.85 -6.44 -13.60
N LEU A 200 -1.58 -6.56 -14.02
CA LEU A 200 -0.45 -6.59 -13.10
C LEU A 200 -0.35 -5.27 -12.33
N LEU A 201 -0.45 -4.12 -13.00
CA LEU A 201 -0.47 -2.79 -12.36
C LEU A 201 -1.57 -2.70 -11.29
N ALA A 202 -2.80 -3.10 -11.61
CA ALA A 202 -3.91 -3.07 -10.67
C ALA A 202 -3.67 -3.97 -9.45
N THR A 203 -3.06 -5.15 -9.63
CA THR A 203 -2.69 -6.02 -8.49
C THR A 203 -1.61 -5.41 -7.58
N MET A 204 -0.73 -4.55 -8.12
CA MET A 204 0.38 -3.98 -7.33
C MET A 204 -0.11 -3.12 -6.17
N PHE A 205 -1.26 -2.44 -6.32
CA PHE A 205 -1.86 -1.71 -5.19
C PHE A 205 -2.27 -2.66 -4.07
N ALA A 206 -2.82 -3.83 -4.39
CA ALA A 206 -3.23 -4.76 -3.35
C ALA A 206 -2.06 -5.30 -2.55
N TYR A 207 -0.89 -5.47 -3.19
CA TYR A 207 0.33 -5.83 -2.50
C TYR A 207 1.08 -4.64 -1.88
N ASP A 208 0.57 -3.41 -1.93
CA ASP A 208 1.23 -2.24 -1.37
C ASP A 208 1.39 -2.31 0.16
N GLY A 209 2.35 -1.56 0.72
CA GLY A 209 2.47 -1.38 2.17
C GLY A 209 3.46 -2.29 2.88
N TRP A 210 4.11 -3.23 2.19
CA TRP A 210 5.14 -4.10 2.78
C TRP A 210 6.41 -3.34 3.15
N ILE A 211 6.76 -2.28 2.44
CA ILE A 211 7.98 -1.51 2.69
C ILE A 211 7.92 -0.68 3.98
N SER A 212 6.70 -0.38 4.44
CA SER A 212 6.44 0.42 5.65
C SER A 212 6.99 -0.20 6.92
N ILE A 213 7.19 -1.53 6.96
CA ILE A 213 7.81 -2.20 8.11
C ILE A 213 9.25 -1.72 8.35
N GLY A 214 9.95 -1.23 7.33
CA GLY A 214 11.26 -0.61 7.48
C GLY A 214 11.24 0.62 8.39
N ASN A 215 10.09 1.28 8.55
CA ASN A 215 9.97 2.47 9.41
C ASN A 215 10.08 2.12 10.91
N ILE A 216 9.66 0.92 11.31
CA ILE A 216 9.73 0.43 12.70
C ILE A 216 10.95 -0.46 12.97
N ALA A 217 11.87 -0.58 12.00
CA ALA A 217 13.06 -1.44 12.14
C ALA A 217 13.93 -1.06 13.35
N GLY A 218 13.99 0.23 13.72
CA GLY A 218 14.71 0.70 14.91
C GLY A 218 14.12 0.23 16.25
N GLU A 219 12.86 -0.20 16.26
CA GLU A 219 12.10 -0.67 17.44
C GLU A 219 12.09 -2.20 17.57
N MET A 220 12.71 -2.90 16.61
CA MET A 220 12.79 -4.36 16.61
C MET A 220 13.93 -4.86 17.48
N LYS A 221 13.74 -6.04 18.10
CA LYS A 221 14.78 -6.70 18.90
C LYS A 221 15.97 -7.13 18.04
N HIS A 222 15.70 -7.77 16.91
CA HIS A 222 16.70 -8.26 15.96
C HIS A 222 16.33 -7.89 14.51
N PRO A 223 16.32 -6.59 14.16
CA PRO A 223 15.87 -6.11 12.84
C PRO A 223 16.60 -6.81 11.69
N GLU A 224 17.90 -7.02 11.86
CA GLU A 224 18.79 -7.69 10.91
C GLU A 224 18.33 -9.08 10.44
N ARG A 225 17.60 -9.81 11.30
CA ARG A 225 17.14 -11.19 11.03
C ARG A 225 15.63 -11.28 10.90
N ASP A 226 14.91 -10.53 11.73
CA ASP A 226 13.45 -10.61 11.81
C ASP A 226 12.77 -9.84 10.68
N LEU A 227 13.35 -8.71 10.24
CA LEU A 227 12.76 -7.88 9.19
C LEU A 227 12.72 -8.60 7.84
N PRO A 228 13.80 -9.23 7.34
CA PRO A 228 13.73 -10.00 6.10
C PRO A 228 12.73 -11.16 6.18
N ARG A 229 12.72 -11.89 7.30
CA ARG A 229 11.81 -13.04 7.50
C ARG A 229 10.34 -12.61 7.50
N ALA A 230 10.01 -11.52 8.20
CA ALA A 230 8.67 -10.99 8.26
C ALA A 230 8.17 -10.56 6.86
N ILE A 231 9.03 -9.90 6.06
CA ILE A 231 8.70 -9.50 4.69
C ILE A 231 8.43 -10.73 3.80
N ILE A 232 9.34 -11.71 3.79
CA ILE A 232 9.24 -12.87 2.89
C ILE A 232 8.04 -13.75 3.24
N ILE A 233 7.92 -14.13 4.52
CA ILE A 233 6.83 -15.01 4.98
C ILE A 233 5.50 -14.27 4.85
N GLY A 234 5.46 -12.98 5.20
CA GLY A 234 4.27 -12.16 5.06
C GLY A 234 3.78 -12.10 3.62
N LEU A 235 4.65 -11.71 2.68
CA LEU A 235 4.30 -11.61 1.26
C LEU A 235 3.91 -12.96 0.64
N ALA A 236 4.56 -14.05 1.03
CA ALA A 236 4.18 -15.39 0.58
C ALA A 236 2.77 -15.77 1.05
N LEU A 237 2.45 -15.57 2.33
CA LEU A 237 1.12 -15.84 2.88
C LEU A 237 0.05 -14.94 2.24
N ILE A 238 0.33 -13.66 2.07
CA ILE A 238 -0.56 -12.71 1.39
C ILE A 238 -0.84 -13.17 -0.04
N THR A 239 0.18 -13.63 -0.77
CA THR A 239 0.02 -14.13 -2.14
C THR A 239 -0.94 -15.30 -2.21
N VAL A 240 -0.81 -16.25 -1.29
CA VAL A 240 -1.74 -17.39 -1.19
C VAL A 240 -3.15 -16.90 -0.90
N VAL A 241 -3.33 -16.06 0.13
CA VAL A 241 -4.64 -15.53 0.53
C VAL A 241 -5.33 -14.78 -0.61
N TYR A 242 -4.60 -13.91 -1.31
CA TYR A 242 -5.14 -13.11 -2.41
C TYR A 242 -5.54 -13.96 -3.59
N THR A 243 -4.71 -14.95 -3.94
CA THR A 243 -5.04 -15.90 -5.01
C THR A 243 -6.29 -16.70 -4.67
N LEU A 244 -6.42 -17.18 -3.41
CA LEU A 244 -7.58 -17.93 -2.96
C LEU A 244 -8.87 -17.09 -2.93
N ILE A 245 -8.82 -15.84 -2.47
CA ILE A 245 -9.99 -14.94 -2.52
C ILE A 245 -10.45 -14.73 -3.97
N ASN A 246 -9.51 -14.44 -4.87
CA ASN A 246 -9.85 -14.20 -6.26
C ASN A 246 -10.41 -15.45 -6.94
N LEU A 247 -9.88 -16.62 -6.61
CA LEU A 247 -10.44 -17.90 -7.05
C LEU A 247 -11.89 -18.06 -6.57
N VAL A 248 -12.17 -17.73 -5.32
CA VAL A 248 -13.54 -17.76 -4.77
C VAL A 248 -14.46 -16.79 -5.51
N PHE A 249 -14.03 -15.56 -5.78
CA PHE A 249 -14.83 -14.59 -6.52
C PHE A 249 -15.17 -15.10 -7.93
N LEU A 250 -14.18 -15.60 -8.67
CA LEU A 250 -14.35 -16.15 -10.03
C LEU A 250 -15.22 -17.43 -10.06
N LYS A 251 -15.22 -18.20 -8.97
CA LYS A 251 -16.07 -19.39 -8.81
C LYS A 251 -17.50 -19.03 -8.43
N THR A 252 -17.69 -17.91 -7.72
CA THR A 252 -18.97 -17.49 -7.16
C THR A 252 -19.76 -16.64 -8.14
N LEU A 253 -19.11 -15.69 -8.82
CA LEU A 253 -19.74 -14.73 -9.70
C LEU A 253 -19.31 -14.96 -11.16
N PRO A 254 -20.23 -14.80 -12.13
CA PRO A 254 -19.88 -14.62 -13.53
C PRO A 254 -18.86 -13.49 -13.71
N ILE A 255 -17.93 -13.65 -14.65
CA ILE A 255 -16.81 -12.71 -14.83
C ILE A 255 -17.26 -11.29 -15.14
N ASP A 256 -18.35 -11.14 -15.90
CA ASP A 256 -18.91 -9.84 -16.28
C ASP A 256 -19.53 -9.09 -15.09
N LEU A 257 -19.93 -9.81 -14.02
CA LEU A 257 -20.41 -9.19 -12.78
C LEU A 257 -19.27 -8.79 -11.85
N ILE A 258 -18.03 -9.18 -12.15
CA ILE A 258 -16.83 -8.77 -11.41
C ILE A 258 -16.14 -7.61 -12.13
N ALA A 259 -16.07 -7.64 -13.47
CA ALA A 259 -15.43 -6.63 -14.28
C ALA A 259 -15.92 -5.21 -13.95
N GLY A 260 -15.05 -4.38 -13.37
CA GLY A 260 -15.34 -2.99 -13.00
C GLY A 260 -16.30 -2.83 -11.82
N ASN A 261 -16.81 -3.93 -11.25
CA ASN A 261 -17.72 -3.90 -10.11
C ASN A 261 -16.95 -3.87 -8.79
N GLN A 262 -16.77 -2.68 -8.24
CA GLN A 262 -16.14 -2.48 -6.93
C GLN A 262 -16.94 -3.11 -5.76
N ASN A 263 -18.17 -3.58 -5.96
CA ASN A 263 -18.94 -4.33 -4.96
C ASN A 263 -18.78 -5.85 -5.07
N ALA A 264 -17.93 -6.37 -5.97
CA ALA A 264 -17.82 -7.81 -6.24
C ALA A 264 -17.60 -8.67 -4.98
N ALA A 265 -16.82 -8.19 -4.01
CA ALA A 265 -16.63 -8.88 -2.74
C ALA A 265 -17.94 -8.97 -1.91
N ALA A 266 -18.73 -7.90 -1.87
CA ALA A 266 -20.03 -7.89 -1.21
C ALA A 266 -21.03 -8.81 -1.94
N ASP A 267 -21.08 -8.74 -3.27
CA ASP A 267 -21.97 -9.56 -4.10
C ASP A 267 -21.65 -11.05 -3.97
N ALA A 268 -20.36 -11.41 -3.99
CA ALA A 268 -19.92 -12.77 -3.76
C ALA A 268 -20.32 -13.24 -2.35
N SER A 269 -20.20 -12.37 -1.34
CA SER A 269 -20.60 -12.69 0.03
C SER A 269 -22.11 -12.88 0.16
N MET A 270 -22.93 -12.07 -0.50
CA MET A 270 -24.38 -12.25 -0.53
C MET A 270 -24.79 -13.56 -1.21
N LYS A 271 -24.07 -13.96 -2.27
CA LYS A 271 -24.32 -15.23 -2.96
C LYS A 271 -23.89 -16.45 -2.14
N LEU A 272 -22.80 -16.34 -1.37
CA LEU A 272 -22.28 -17.44 -0.53
C LEU A 272 -23.08 -17.63 0.78
N PHE A 273 -23.49 -16.54 1.42
CA PHE A 273 -24.04 -16.58 2.79
C PHE A 273 -25.50 -16.09 2.89
N GLY A 274 -26.13 -15.79 1.75
CA GLY A 274 -27.44 -15.15 1.70
C GLY A 274 -27.39 -13.67 2.12
N GLN A 275 -28.56 -13.02 2.13
CA GLN A 275 -28.68 -11.57 2.38
C GLN A 275 -28.12 -11.15 3.74
N PHE A 276 -28.46 -11.87 4.82
CA PHE A 276 -28.01 -11.50 6.16
C PHE A 276 -26.52 -11.76 6.36
N GLY A 277 -26.05 -12.96 6.01
CA GLY A 277 -24.63 -13.33 6.15
C GLY A 277 -23.73 -12.48 5.25
N GLY A 278 -24.15 -12.20 4.01
CA GLY A 278 -23.44 -11.31 3.11
C GLY A 278 -23.26 -9.90 3.67
N LYS A 279 -24.33 -9.33 4.25
CA LYS A 279 -24.24 -8.01 4.93
C LYS A 279 -23.25 -8.01 6.09
N LEU A 280 -23.21 -9.06 6.91
CA LEU A 280 -22.23 -9.17 8.01
C LEU A 280 -20.79 -9.20 7.49
N VAL A 281 -20.54 -9.94 6.40
CA VAL A 281 -19.22 -9.97 5.76
C VAL A 281 -18.87 -8.61 5.19
N THR A 282 -19.80 -7.92 4.52
CA THR A 282 -19.59 -6.55 4.00
C THR A 282 -19.31 -5.54 5.11
N ILE A 283 -19.95 -5.65 6.28
CA ILE A 283 -19.62 -4.84 7.46
C ILE A 283 -18.17 -5.11 7.91
N GLY A 284 -17.75 -6.38 7.91
CA GLY A 284 -16.35 -6.73 8.18
C GLY A 284 -15.36 -6.12 7.17
N ILE A 285 -15.73 -6.07 5.88
CA ILE A 285 -14.94 -5.40 4.84
C ILE A 285 -14.87 -3.88 5.11
N LEU A 286 -15.98 -3.23 5.49
CA LEU A 286 -15.99 -1.81 5.87
C LEU A 286 -15.08 -1.53 7.07
N ILE A 287 -15.10 -2.38 8.09
CA ILE A 287 -14.20 -2.28 9.25
C ILE A 287 -12.73 -2.46 8.81
N SER A 288 -12.45 -3.37 7.88
CA SER A 288 -11.11 -3.55 7.31
C SER A 288 -10.60 -2.28 6.62
N VAL A 289 -11.44 -1.66 5.78
CA VAL A 289 -11.10 -0.41 5.08
C VAL A 289 -10.90 0.73 6.07
N TYR A 290 -11.80 0.88 7.05
CA TYR A 290 -11.69 1.88 8.12
C TYR A 290 -10.37 1.74 8.89
N GLY A 291 -10.00 0.51 9.24
CA GLY A 291 -8.72 0.21 9.86
C GLY A 291 -7.52 0.52 8.97
N ALA A 292 -7.60 0.26 7.67
CA ALA A 292 -6.53 0.63 6.74
C ALA A 292 -6.34 2.16 6.68
N ILE A 293 -7.42 2.93 6.55
CA ILE A 293 -7.35 4.41 6.58
C ILE A 293 -6.74 4.87 7.91
N ASN A 294 -7.14 4.30 9.04
CA ASN A 294 -6.55 4.61 10.34
C ASN A 294 -5.03 4.36 10.39
N GLY A 295 -4.57 3.22 9.86
CA GLY A 295 -3.15 2.88 9.79
C GLY A 295 -2.35 3.89 8.95
N TYR A 296 -2.85 4.25 7.76
CA TYR A 296 -2.22 5.25 6.90
C TYR A 296 -2.26 6.65 7.51
N THR A 297 -3.36 7.03 8.17
CA THR A 297 -3.46 8.33 8.85
C THR A 297 -2.46 8.43 9.99
N LEU A 298 -2.40 7.39 10.85
CA LEU A 298 -1.48 7.33 11.98
C LEU A 298 -0.03 7.40 11.52
N THR A 299 0.37 6.58 10.54
CA THR A 299 1.76 6.52 10.06
C THR A 299 2.15 7.73 9.22
N GLY A 300 1.27 8.23 8.37
CA GLY A 300 1.55 9.34 7.46
C GLY A 300 1.90 10.64 8.18
N MET A 301 1.24 10.94 9.31
CA MET A 301 1.51 12.14 10.11
C MET A 301 2.94 12.20 10.66
N ARG A 302 3.61 11.05 10.79
CA ARG A 302 4.97 10.95 11.34
C ARG A 302 6.05 11.27 10.33
N VAL A 303 5.80 11.12 9.03
CA VAL A 303 6.78 11.44 7.98
C VAL A 303 7.15 12.93 7.95
N PRO A 304 6.19 13.88 7.81
CA PRO A 304 6.52 15.30 7.85
C PRO A 304 7.05 15.73 9.21
N PHE A 305 6.62 15.09 10.32
CA PHE A 305 7.20 15.32 11.64
C PHE A 305 8.70 14.95 11.69
N ALA A 306 9.07 13.75 11.21
CA ALA A 306 10.47 13.30 11.20
C ALA A 306 11.35 14.15 10.27
N MET A 307 10.83 14.55 9.11
CA MET A 307 11.53 15.48 8.22
C MET A 307 11.69 16.87 8.85
N ALA A 308 10.72 17.31 9.66
CA ALA A 308 10.77 18.58 10.37
C ALA A 308 11.69 18.58 11.60
N GLU A 309 11.92 17.43 12.25
CA GLU A 309 12.93 17.29 13.30
C GLU A 309 14.35 17.56 12.76
N GLU A 310 14.61 17.18 11.50
CA GLU A 310 15.87 17.47 10.83
C GLU A 310 15.91 18.84 10.16
N ASP A 311 14.84 19.64 10.31
CA ASP A 311 14.64 20.91 9.64
C ASP A 311 14.86 20.81 8.12
N SER A 312 14.27 19.76 7.52
CA SER A 312 14.36 19.47 6.09
C SER A 312 13.18 20.03 5.28
N LEU A 313 12.08 20.44 5.93
CA LEU A 313 10.89 20.97 5.27
C LEU A 313 10.74 22.49 5.46
N PRO A 314 10.13 23.19 4.50
CA PRO A 314 9.64 24.55 4.75
C PRO A 314 8.63 24.51 5.89
N PHE A 315 8.64 25.53 6.75
CA PHE A 315 7.77 25.60 7.93
C PHE A 315 7.94 24.41 8.90
N SER A 316 9.14 23.81 8.97
CA SER A 316 9.46 22.72 9.92
C SER A 316 9.04 23.04 11.36
N HIS A 317 9.07 24.33 11.75
CA HIS A 317 8.61 24.77 13.07
C HIS A 317 7.13 24.49 13.37
N HIS A 318 6.26 24.38 12.36
CA HIS A 318 4.86 23.98 12.52
C HIS A 318 4.72 22.45 12.52
N PHE A 319 5.39 21.76 11.59
CA PHE A 319 5.33 20.31 11.47
C PHE A 319 5.92 19.57 12.68
N ARG A 320 6.88 20.18 13.38
CA ARG A 320 7.45 19.63 14.63
C ARG A 320 6.58 19.86 15.88
N ARG A 321 5.52 20.68 15.80
CA ARG A 321 4.67 20.96 16.98
C ARG A 321 3.83 19.74 17.32
N LEU A 322 3.94 19.31 18.57
CA LEU A 322 3.11 18.28 19.18
C LEU A 322 2.05 18.94 20.06
N SER A 323 0.85 18.35 20.13
CA SER A 323 -0.15 18.78 21.11
C SER A 323 0.33 18.51 22.54
N PRO A 324 0.06 19.43 23.49
CA PRO A 324 0.44 19.26 24.89
C PRO A 324 -0.13 18.00 25.56
N HIS A 325 -1.33 17.56 25.16
CA HIS A 325 -2.06 16.51 25.86
C HIS A 325 -1.93 15.13 25.20
N THR A 326 -1.91 15.07 23.87
CA THR A 326 -1.95 13.81 23.12
C THR A 326 -0.63 13.47 22.42
N PHE A 327 0.33 14.42 22.39
CA PHE A 327 1.64 14.27 21.74
C PHE A 327 1.56 13.88 20.26
N VAL A 328 0.47 14.26 19.58
CA VAL A 328 0.28 14.05 18.13
C VAL A 328 0.71 15.30 17.37
N PRO A 329 1.31 15.19 16.17
CA PRO A 329 1.59 16.32 15.29
C PRO A 329 0.33 16.75 14.52
N TYR A 330 -0.53 17.56 15.14
CA TYR A 330 -1.84 17.93 14.55
C TYR A 330 -1.70 18.66 13.22
N PHE A 331 -0.73 19.58 13.11
CA PHE A 331 -0.53 20.33 11.88
C PHE A 331 -0.20 19.41 10.69
N ALA A 332 0.66 18.41 10.91
CA ALA A 332 0.97 17.39 9.92
C ALA A 332 -0.27 16.61 9.49
N GLY A 333 -1.09 16.18 10.45
CA GLY A 333 -2.34 15.47 10.15
C GLY A 333 -3.37 16.31 9.44
N SER A 334 -3.49 17.60 9.79
CA SER A 334 -4.38 18.52 9.10
C SER A 334 -3.94 18.73 7.65
N VAL A 335 -2.64 18.94 7.40
CA VAL A 335 -2.12 19.07 6.02
C VAL A 335 -2.36 17.80 5.22
N GLN A 336 -2.07 16.63 5.80
CA GLN A 336 -2.31 15.34 5.17
C GLN A 336 -3.80 15.14 4.82
N PHE A 337 -4.71 15.45 5.74
CA PHE A 337 -6.14 15.34 5.49
C PHE A 337 -6.63 16.36 4.46
N VAL A 338 -6.12 17.59 4.45
CA VAL A 338 -6.47 18.59 3.43
C VAL A 338 -6.06 18.11 2.04
N ILE A 339 -4.86 17.54 1.88
CA ILE A 339 -4.44 16.97 0.59
C ILE A 339 -5.32 15.78 0.22
N ALA A 340 -5.62 14.89 1.18
CA ALA A 340 -6.50 13.75 0.94
C ALA A 340 -7.92 14.20 0.55
N PHE A 341 -8.45 15.23 1.20
CA PHE A 341 -9.74 15.83 0.88
C PHE A 341 -9.76 16.37 -0.56
N ILE A 342 -8.73 17.12 -0.98
CA ILE A 342 -8.60 17.59 -2.36
C ILE A 342 -8.56 16.39 -3.33
N MET A 343 -7.82 15.34 -3.00
CA MET A 343 -7.77 14.11 -3.80
C MET A 343 -9.12 13.40 -3.88
N MET A 344 -9.92 13.41 -2.81
CA MET A 344 -11.29 12.86 -2.84
C MET A 344 -12.21 13.64 -3.78
N LEU A 345 -12.02 14.96 -3.92
CA LEU A 345 -12.81 15.79 -4.83
C LEU A 345 -12.44 15.57 -6.30
N MET A 346 -11.17 15.26 -6.58
CA MET A 346 -10.63 15.24 -7.94
C MET A 346 -10.47 13.83 -8.52
N GLY A 347 -10.34 12.81 -7.67
CA GLY A 347 -9.91 11.47 -8.08
C GLY A 347 -10.92 10.38 -7.78
N SER A 348 -10.86 9.31 -8.57
CA SER A 348 -11.51 8.03 -8.27
C SER A 348 -10.59 7.12 -7.46
N PHE A 349 -11.14 6.05 -6.90
CA PHE A 349 -10.36 5.01 -6.23
C PHE A 349 -9.19 4.53 -7.11
N ASP A 350 -9.49 4.06 -8.32
CA ASP A 350 -8.46 3.50 -9.21
C ASP A 350 -7.39 4.52 -9.58
N LEU A 351 -7.79 5.75 -9.98
CA LEU A 351 -6.86 6.82 -10.34
C LEU A 351 -5.84 7.10 -9.22
N LEU A 352 -6.32 7.23 -7.99
CA LEU A 352 -5.48 7.52 -6.83
C LEU A 352 -4.56 6.34 -6.51
N THR A 353 -5.08 5.11 -6.55
CA THR A 353 -4.28 3.90 -6.31
C THR A 353 -3.22 3.66 -7.38
N ASP A 354 -3.51 3.94 -8.64
CA ASP A 354 -2.56 3.70 -9.72
C ASP A 354 -1.47 4.78 -9.69
N MET A 355 -1.81 6.02 -9.33
CA MET A 355 -0.85 7.12 -9.16
C MET A 355 0.14 6.83 -8.03
N LEU A 356 -0.35 6.42 -6.86
CA LEU A 356 0.53 6.15 -5.73
C LEU A 356 1.42 4.93 -5.99
N VAL A 357 0.90 3.88 -6.63
CA VAL A 357 1.71 2.72 -7.03
C VAL A 357 2.82 3.16 -7.96
N PHE A 358 2.50 3.89 -9.03
CA PHE A 358 3.48 4.38 -9.97
C PHE A 358 4.60 5.19 -9.30
N VAL A 359 4.24 6.20 -8.50
CA VAL A 359 5.24 7.05 -7.81
C VAL A 359 6.11 6.23 -6.88
N MET A 360 5.54 5.31 -6.10
CA MET A 360 6.31 4.49 -5.16
C MET A 360 7.21 3.48 -5.87
N TRP A 361 6.79 2.95 -7.04
CA TRP A 361 7.62 2.03 -7.81
C TRP A 361 8.84 2.71 -8.45
N VAL A 362 8.78 4.02 -8.75
CA VAL A 362 9.97 4.81 -9.12
C VAL A 362 11.02 4.75 -8.01
N PHE A 363 10.62 5.00 -6.76
CA PHE A 363 11.53 4.93 -5.62
C PHE A 363 11.97 3.50 -5.29
N ASN A 364 11.10 2.50 -5.44
CA ASN A 364 11.46 1.10 -5.27
C ASN A 364 12.55 0.67 -6.27
N CYS A 365 12.46 1.10 -7.53
CA CYS A 365 13.52 0.85 -8.51
C CYS A 365 14.86 1.48 -8.08
N LEU A 366 14.84 2.68 -7.52
CA LEU A 366 16.05 3.31 -6.96
C LEU A 366 16.61 2.51 -5.76
N ILE A 367 15.75 1.93 -4.92
CA ILE A 367 16.14 1.05 -3.81
C ILE A 367 16.79 -0.23 -4.36
N PHE A 368 16.23 -0.85 -5.40
CA PHE A 368 16.84 -2.04 -6.00
C PHE A 368 18.20 -1.72 -6.62
N LEU A 369 18.30 -0.61 -7.35
CA LEU A 369 19.57 -0.11 -7.90
C LEU A 369 20.60 0.21 -6.79
N ALA A 370 20.14 0.67 -5.62
CA ALA A 370 21.02 0.93 -4.49
C ALA A 370 21.69 -0.34 -3.95
N VAL A 371 21.03 -1.50 -4.01
CA VAL A 371 21.65 -2.80 -3.67
C VAL A 371 22.83 -3.09 -4.60
N PHE A 372 22.65 -2.96 -5.91
CA PHE A 372 23.72 -3.15 -6.90
C PHE A 372 24.86 -2.13 -6.71
N ARG A 373 24.51 -0.87 -6.49
CA ARG A 373 25.48 0.21 -6.25
C ARG A 373 26.31 -0.06 -5.00
N LEU A 374 25.68 -0.28 -3.84
CA LEU A 374 26.36 -0.45 -2.56
C LEU A 374 27.20 -1.73 -2.50
N ARG A 375 26.83 -2.80 -3.23
CA ARG A 375 27.69 -3.97 -3.38
C ARG A 375 29.00 -3.67 -4.12
N LYS A 376 29.01 -2.69 -5.01
CA LYS A 376 30.22 -2.23 -5.73
C LYS A 376 30.99 -1.17 -4.96
N THR A 377 30.31 -0.17 -4.40
CA THR A 377 30.96 0.97 -3.74
C THR A 377 31.41 0.66 -2.31
N GLU A 378 30.66 -0.17 -1.58
CA GLU A 378 30.94 -0.55 -0.19
C GLU A 378 30.90 -2.07 0.01
N PRO A 379 31.82 -2.83 -0.61
CA PRO A 379 31.81 -4.30 -0.52
C PRO A 379 32.00 -4.81 0.92
N LYS A 380 32.67 -4.04 1.78
CA LYS A 380 32.92 -4.37 3.19
C LYS A 380 31.79 -3.99 4.15
N LEU A 381 30.72 -3.33 3.67
CA LEU A 381 29.57 -3.01 4.50
C LEU A 381 29.00 -4.29 5.13
N ALA A 382 28.76 -4.25 6.44
CA ALA A 382 28.15 -5.35 7.17
C ALA A 382 26.73 -5.57 6.64
N ARG A 383 26.47 -6.78 6.12
CA ARG A 383 25.17 -7.18 5.57
C ARG A 383 24.68 -8.42 6.31
N PRO A 384 23.99 -8.25 7.45
CA PRO A 384 23.47 -9.36 8.24
C PRO A 384 22.52 -10.25 7.45
N TYR A 385 21.80 -9.66 6.49
CA TYR A 385 21.06 -10.36 5.46
C TYR A 385 21.59 -9.96 4.08
N ARG A 386 21.73 -10.96 3.20
CA ARG A 386 22.08 -10.77 1.80
C ARG A 386 20.98 -11.39 0.95
N VAL A 387 20.52 -10.66 -0.07
CA VAL A 387 19.49 -11.16 -0.98
C VAL A 387 19.98 -12.47 -1.63
N PRO A 388 19.21 -13.56 -1.52
CA PRO A 388 19.55 -14.83 -2.16
C PRO A 388 19.44 -14.70 -3.67
N GLY A 389 20.14 -15.56 -4.41
CA GLY A 389 20.06 -15.59 -5.88
C GLY A 389 20.56 -14.31 -6.56
N TYR A 390 21.40 -13.51 -5.91
CA TYR A 390 22.03 -12.34 -6.55
C TYR A 390 22.88 -12.78 -7.76
N PRO A 391 22.78 -12.09 -8.92
CA PRO A 391 22.02 -10.85 -9.18
C PRO A 391 20.58 -11.05 -9.70
N ILE A 392 20.12 -12.29 -9.86
CA ILE A 392 18.87 -12.64 -10.55
C ILE A 392 17.64 -12.08 -9.83
N ILE A 393 17.48 -12.30 -8.53
CA ILE A 393 16.29 -11.83 -7.79
C ILE A 393 16.14 -10.30 -7.83
N PRO A 394 17.20 -9.51 -7.52
CA PRO A 394 17.14 -8.05 -7.69
C PRO A 394 16.90 -7.60 -9.13
N LEU A 395 17.39 -8.35 -10.13
CA LEU A 395 17.13 -8.04 -11.53
C LEU A 395 15.66 -8.27 -11.89
N ILE A 396 15.03 -9.34 -11.41
CA ILE A 396 13.60 -9.59 -11.60
C ILE A 396 12.77 -8.45 -10.98
N ALA A 397 13.10 -8.04 -9.75
CA ALA A 397 12.43 -6.93 -9.08
C ALA A 397 12.58 -5.61 -9.86
N LEU A 398 13.78 -5.33 -10.37
CA LEU A 398 14.06 -4.14 -11.16
C LEU A 398 13.34 -4.16 -12.51
N VAL A 399 13.38 -5.28 -13.24
CA VAL A 399 12.70 -5.41 -14.54
C VAL A 399 11.19 -5.28 -14.37
N GLY A 400 10.60 -5.93 -13.36
CA GLY A 400 9.17 -5.78 -13.08
C GLY A 400 8.79 -4.36 -12.64
N GLY A 401 9.64 -3.71 -11.84
CA GLY A 401 9.43 -2.30 -11.47
C GLY A 401 9.52 -1.34 -12.66
N LEU A 402 10.52 -1.52 -13.53
CA LEU A 402 10.64 -0.75 -14.77
C LEU A 402 9.46 -1.02 -15.71
N PHE A 403 8.99 -2.27 -15.79
CA PHE A 403 7.80 -2.63 -16.56
C PHE A 403 6.56 -1.88 -16.08
N ILE A 404 6.33 -1.80 -14.76
CA ILE A 404 5.24 -1.02 -14.16
C ILE A 404 5.37 0.46 -14.56
N ILE A 405 6.54 1.06 -14.38
CA ILE A 405 6.79 2.48 -14.69
C ILE A 405 6.54 2.78 -16.17
N VAL A 406 7.12 1.97 -17.06
CA VAL A 406 6.99 2.14 -18.52
C VAL A 406 5.55 1.93 -18.97
N THR A 407 4.88 0.90 -18.47
CA THR A 407 3.47 0.66 -18.80
C THR A 407 2.61 1.84 -18.39
N THR A 408 2.71 2.31 -17.15
CA THR A 408 1.91 3.46 -16.69
C THR A 408 2.22 4.72 -17.48
N LEU A 409 3.47 4.97 -17.88
CA LEU A 409 3.82 6.09 -18.75
C LEU A 409 3.14 6.02 -20.12
N LEU A 410 3.02 4.81 -20.68
CA LEU A 410 2.42 4.59 -22.00
C LEU A 410 0.89 4.56 -21.96
N THR A 411 0.29 4.01 -20.91
CA THR A 411 -1.16 3.81 -20.82
C THR A 411 -1.87 4.94 -20.07
N GLU A 412 -1.21 5.54 -19.09
CA GLU A 412 -1.78 6.51 -18.14
C GLU A 412 -0.86 7.75 -18.02
N THR A 413 -0.46 8.31 -19.17
CA THR A 413 0.56 9.37 -19.24
C THR A 413 0.21 10.60 -18.39
N GLY A 414 -1.06 11.01 -18.35
CA GLY A 414 -1.50 12.16 -17.55
C GLY A 414 -1.30 11.94 -16.04
N LEU A 415 -1.63 10.76 -15.56
CA LEU A 415 -1.40 10.35 -14.17
C LEU A 415 0.09 10.28 -13.86
N ALA A 416 0.90 9.70 -14.76
CA ALA A 416 2.34 9.58 -14.58
C ALA A 416 3.02 10.96 -14.52
N ILE A 417 2.67 11.87 -15.43
CA ILE A 417 3.21 13.24 -15.44
C ILE A 417 2.80 13.99 -14.18
N THR A 418 1.54 13.84 -13.72
CA THR A 418 1.07 14.49 -12.50
C THR A 418 1.84 13.99 -11.27
N GLY A 419 2.00 12.67 -11.13
CA GLY A 419 2.75 12.07 -10.02
C GLY A 419 4.23 12.45 -10.02
N LEU A 420 4.89 12.43 -11.18
CA LEU A 420 6.29 12.90 -11.32
C LEU A 420 6.41 14.40 -11.05
N GLY A 421 5.48 15.21 -11.55
CA GLY A 421 5.45 16.65 -11.34
C GLY A 421 5.36 17.00 -9.85
N LEU A 422 4.39 16.42 -9.13
CA LEU A 422 4.23 16.60 -7.67
C LEU A 422 5.48 16.17 -6.90
N THR A 423 6.13 15.10 -7.35
CA THR A 423 7.38 14.61 -6.73
C THR A 423 8.54 15.58 -7.00
N LEU A 424 8.75 15.99 -8.25
CA LEU A 424 9.88 16.82 -8.66
C LEU A 424 9.78 18.26 -8.15
N ILE A 425 8.58 18.78 -7.86
CA ILE A 425 8.37 20.06 -7.15
C ILE A 425 9.08 20.07 -5.79
N GLY A 426 9.33 18.89 -5.20
CA GLY A 426 10.13 18.76 -3.99
C GLY A 426 11.58 19.25 -4.15
N LEU A 427 12.19 19.16 -5.34
CA LEU A 427 13.58 19.59 -5.55
C LEU A 427 13.75 21.12 -5.40
N PRO A 428 12.96 21.98 -6.10
CA PRO A 428 12.99 23.41 -5.85
C PRO A 428 12.78 23.77 -4.38
N ILE A 429 11.83 23.13 -3.71
CA ILE A 429 11.51 23.38 -2.30
C ILE A 429 12.69 23.00 -1.40
N TYR A 430 13.31 21.85 -1.65
CA TYR A 430 14.49 21.39 -0.91
C TYR A 430 15.65 22.37 -1.02
N PHE A 431 16.02 22.75 -2.25
CA PHE A 431 17.14 23.67 -2.46
C PHE A 431 16.86 25.08 -1.96
N TRP A 432 15.62 25.55 -2.07
CA TRP A 432 15.20 26.84 -1.51
C TRP A 432 15.34 26.83 0.03
N HIS A 433 14.81 25.80 0.70
CA HIS A 433 14.90 25.68 2.16
C HIS A 433 16.34 25.53 2.65
N GLN A 434 17.16 24.74 1.94
CA GLN A 434 18.56 24.55 2.29
C GLN A 434 19.38 25.84 2.19
N ARG A 435 19.10 26.70 1.20
CA ARG A 435 19.73 28.04 1.09
C ARG A 435 19.33 28.96 2.23
N HIS A 436 18.04 28.98 2.60
CA HIS A 436 17.54 29.83 3.69
C HIS A 436 17.94 29.36 5.09
N ARG A 437 18.34 28.11 5.26
CA ARG A 437 18.89 27.59 6.52
C ARG A 437 20.37 27.95 6.72
N GLN A 438 21.10 28.20 5.63
CA GLN A 438 22.52 28.54 5.65
C GLN A 438 22.78 30.06 5.73
N ALA A 439 21.79 30.86 5.35
CA ALA A 439 21.75 32.31 5.58
C ALA A 439 21.19 32.60 6.98
#